data_AF-A0A453QKN6-F1
#
_entry.id   AF-A0A453QKN6-F1
#
_cell.length_a   1.000
_cell.length_b   1.000
_cell.length_c   1.000
_cell.angle_alpha   90.00
_cell.angle_beta   90.00
_cell.angle_gamma   90.00
#
_symmetry.space_group_name_H-M   'P 1'
#
loop_
_entity.id
_entity.type
_entity.pdbx_description
1 polymer ?
#
loop_
_entity_poly.entity_id
_entity_poly.type
_entity_poly.pdbx_seq_one_letter_code
_entity_poly.pdbx_strand_id
1 'polypeptide(L)'
;SCVTKGYMKDDYVHHFVRRTTKRAPIINRGYYARWSVLRKLMLQFLNAGSGSDDQKRKQILSLGAGFDTTFFQLQDEGLAPYLYVELDFQEVTSKKAAIINHYNDMKEKLGPDASISIEKGEVTSTNYKLFSADIRDIPKLDAVIRMAEMDPRYVICILCSLHFFSPFMLYKVATFC
;
A
#
# COMPACT_ATOMS: atom_id res chain seq x y z
N SER A 1 -3.62 -7.05 -17.00
CA SER A 1 -2.83 -7.94 -17.90
C SER A 1 -2.30 -9.14 -17.13
N CYS A 2 -1.42 -8.96 -16.14
CA CYS A 2 -0.84 -10.07 -15.37
C CYS A 2 -1.90 -10.95 -14.68
N VAL A 3 -2.87 -10.32 -13.99
CA VAL A 3 -3.99 -11.01 -13.33
C VAL A 3 -4.81 -11.84 -14.31
N THR A 4 -5.29 -11.21 -15.39
CA THR A 4 -6.06 -11.90 -16.45
C THR A 4 -5.33 -13.08 -17.09
N LYS A 5 -3.99 -13.07 -17.07
CA LYS A 5 -3.15 -14.14 -17.62
C LYS A 5 -2.68 -15.15 -16.56
N GLY A 6 -3.16 -15.05 -15.33
CA GLY A 6 -2.85 -15.98 -14.24
C GLY A 6 -1.43 -15.84 -13.67
N TYR A 7 -0.72 -14.73 -13.92
CA TYR A 7 0.60 -14.52 -13.30
C TYR A 7 0.48 -14.27 -11.78
N MET A 8 -0.58 -13.60 -11.35
CA MET A 8 -0.83 -13.26 -9.94
C MET A 8 -2.34 -13.25 -9.70
N LYS A 9 -2.74 -13.54 -8.47
CA LYS A 9 -4.12 -13.41 -8.02
C LYS A 9 -4.30 -12.04 -7.38
N ASP A 10 -5.31 -11.31 -7.83
CA ASP A 10 -5.67 -10.00 -7.29
C ASP A 10 -7.12 -9.72 -7.68
N ASP A 11 -8.01 -9.93 -6.72
CA ASP A 11 -9.45 -9.84 -6.94
C ASP A 11 -9.93 -8.38 -6.90
N TYR A 12 -9.06 -7.39 -6.61
CA TYR A 12 -9.44 -6.00 -6.40
C TYR A 12 -9.00 -5.06 -7.53
N VAL A 13 -7.89 -5.36 -8.21
CA VAL A 13 -7.30 -4.44 -9.21
C VAL A 13 -8.25 -4.08 -10.35
N HIS A 14 -9.23 -4.94 -10.63
CA HIS A 14 -10.20 -4.72 -11.70
C HIS A 14 -11.08 -3.48 -11.46
N HIS A 15 -11.32 -3.11 -10.19
CA HIS A 15 -12.03 -1.88 -9.81
C HIS A 15 -11.29 -0.60 -10.18
N PHE A 16 -9.95 -0.67 -10.26
CA PHE A 16 -9.06 0.45 -10.55
C PHE A 16 -8.72 0.58 -12.04
N VAL A 17 -9.04 -0.43 -12.85
CA VAL A 17 -8.65 -0.49 -14.26
C VAL A 17 -9.88 -0.43 -15.16
N ARG A 18 -10.10 0.73 -15.79
CA ARG A 18 -11.22 0.92 -16.74
C ARG A 18 -11.11 0.05 -18.00
N ARG A 19 -9.90 -0.16 -18.52
CA ARG A 19 -9.65 -0.96 -19.73
C ARG A 19 -8.36 -1.76 -19.59
N THR A 20 -8.45 -3.06 -19.75
CA THR A 20 -7.27 -3.92 -19.73
C THR A 20 -6.49 -3.78 -21.04
N THR A 21 -5.24 -3.31 -20.96
CA THR A 21 -4.32 -3.32 -22.10
C THR A 21 -3.51 -4.61 -22.12
N LYS A 22 -3.43 -5.27 -23.28
CA LYS A 22 -2.56 -6.43 -23.47
C LYS A 22 -1.12 -5.95 -23.54
N ARG A 23 -0.25 -6.51 -22.68
CA ARG A 23 1.20 -6.25 -22.70
C ARG A 23 1.96 -7.47 -23.21
N ALA A 24 3.13 -7.24 -23.81
CA ALA A 24 4.03 -8.29 -24.26
C ALA A 24 4.39 -9.24 -23.10
N PRO A 25 4.62 -10.55 -23.35
CA PRO A 25 4.94 -11.52 -22.30
C PRO A 25 6.11 -11.11 -21.40
N ILE A 26 7.17 -10.54 -21.98
CA ILE A 26 8.36 -10.08 -21.21
C ILE A 26 8.02 -8.98 -20.20
N ILE A 27 7.13 -8.05 -20.56
CA ILE A 27 6.66 -7.00 -19.66
C ILE A 27 5.87 -7.62 -18.50
N ASN A 28 4.96 -8.55 -18.79
CA ASN A 28 4.19 -9.22 -17.73
C ASN A 28 5.10 -10.01 -16.77
N ARG A 29 6.14 -10.67 -17.30
CA ARG A 29 7.16 -11.37 -16.48
C ARG A 29 7.91 -10.40 -15.56
N GLY A 30 8.28 -9.22 -16.06
CA GLY A 30 8.91 -8.18 -15.24
C GLY A 30 8.02 -7.67 -14.11
N TYR A 31 6.74 -7.37 -14.42
CA TYR A 31 5.77 -7.00 -13.39
C TYR A 31 5.54 -8.10 -12.36
N TYR A 32 5.43 -9.35 -12.80
CA TYR A 32 5.29 -10.49 -11.90
C TYR A 32 6.52 -10.66 -11.00
N ALA A 33 7.73 -10.59 -11.56
CA ALA A 33 8.97 -10.70 -10.79
C ALA A 33 9.01 -9.63 -9.68
N ARG A 34 8.74 -8.37 -10.04
CA ARG A 34 8.65 -7.26 -9.06
C ARG A 34 7.61 -7.54 -7.97
N TRP A 35 6.38 -7.89 -8.36
CA TRP A 35 5.31 -8.20 -7.41
C TRP A 35 5.69 -9.36 -6.48
N SER A 36 6.24 -10.45 -7.04
CA SER A 36 6.60 -11.65 -6.29
C SER A 36 7.72 -11.40 -5.27
N VAL A 37 8.72 -10.58 -5.62
CA VAL A 37 9.82 -10.22 -4.71
C VAL A 37 9.30 -9.36 -3.57
N LEU A 38 8.58 -8.28 -3.87
CA LEU A 38 8.02 -7.41 -2.84
C LEU A 38 7.11 -8.19 -1.89
N ARG A 39 6.20 -8.98 -2.44
CA ARG A 39 5.30 -9.83 -1.66
C ARG A 39 6.05 -10.82 -0.79
N LYS A 40 7.09 -11.49 -1.31
CA LYS A 40 7.91 -12.40 -0.51
C LYS A 40 8.59 -11.69 0.66
N LEU A 41 9.17 -10.51 0.44
CA LEU A 41 9.81 -9.72 1.50
C LEU A 41 8.80 -9.27 2.57
N MET A 42 7.62 -8.81 2.14
CA MET A 42 6.53 -8.45 3.06
C MET A 42 6.12 -9.63 3.93
N LEU A 43 5.87 -10.79 3.33
CA LEU A 43 5.48 -11.98 4.08
C LEU A 43 6.59 -12.47 5.01
N GLN A 44 7.86 -12.39 4.61
CA GLN A 44 8.97 -12.71 5.50
C GLN A 44 9.02 -11.78 6.71
N PHE A 45 8.81 -10.47 6.50
CA PHE A 45 8.73 -9.49 7.59
C PHE A 45 7.56 -9.75 8.54
N LEU A 46 6.37 -10.04 7.99
CA LEU A 46 5.16 -10.30 8.77
C LEU A 46 5.27 -11.61 9.58
N ASN A 47 5.99 -12.61 9.07
CA ASN A 47 6.21 -13.87 9.77
C ASN A 47 7.45 -13.85 10.70
N ALA A 48 8.30 -12.83 10.61
CA ALA A 48 9.50 -12.74 11.43
C ALA A 48 9.13 -12.49 12.91
N GLY A 49 9.73 -13.28 13.81
CA GLY A 49 9.44 -13.21 15.24
C GLY A 49 8.13 -13.89 15.64
N SER A 50 7.69 -14.90 14.88
CA SER A 50 6.51 -15.70 15.21
C SER A 50 6.55 -16.19 16.67
N GLY A 51 5.53 -15.85 17.46
CA GLY A 51 5.41 -16.24 18.87
C GLY A 51 5.80 -15.16 19.91
N SER A 52 6.18 -13.95 19.50
CA SER A 52 6.36 -12.80 20.41
C SER A 52 5.19 -11.80 20.33
N ASP A 53 5.02 -10.96 21.36
CA ASP A 53 4.02 -9.88 21.34
C ASP A 53 4.26 -8.87 20.19
N ASP A 54 5.50 -8.76 19.72
CA ASP A 54 5.91 -7.88 18.61
C ASP A 54 5.32 -8.31 17.26
N GLN A 55 4.96 -9.59 17.12
CA GLN A 55 4.27 -10.09 15.91
C GLN A 55 2.95 -9.35 15.69
N LYS A 56 2.25 -8.99 16.77
CA LYS A 56 0.95 -8.30 16.71
C LYS A 56 1.05 -6.83 16.38
N ARG A 57 2.27 -6.28 16.23
CA ARG A 57 2.51 -4.83 16.06
C ARG A 57 3.23 -4.49 14.76
N LYS A 58 3.38 -5.45 13.83
CA LYS A 58 4.05 -5.23 12.53
C LYS A 58 3.26 -4.26 11.66
N GLN A 59 3.95 -3.29 11.07
CA GLN A 59 3.37 -2.20 10.31
C GLN A 59 4.03 -2.09 8.95
N ILE A 60 3.27 -1.69 7.94
CA ILE A 60 3.77 -1.49 6.59
C ILE A 60 3.48 -0.05 6.18
N LEU A 61 4.51 0.65 5.69
CA LEU A 61 4.39 1.97 5.07
C LEU A 61 4.68 1.84 3.58
N SER A 62 3.67 2.07 2.73
CA SER A 62 3.80 2.08 1.27
C SER A 62 3.86 3.52 0.76
N LEU A 63 5.03 3.93 0.27
CA LEU A 63 5.26 5.25 -0.29
C LEU A 63 5.08 5.23 -1.81
N GLY A 64 4.21 6.09 -2.31
CA GLY A 64 3.79 6.10 -3.70
C GLY A 64 2.99 4.85 -4.06
N ALA A 65 2.02 4.50 -3.22
CA ALA A 65 1.26 3.27 -3.32
C ALA A 65 0.41 3.19 -4.60
N GLY A 66 0.01 4.33 -5.18
CA GLY A 66 -0.90 4.35 -6.31
C GLY A 66 -2.18 3.57 -6.03
N PHE A 67 -2.60 2.76 -6.99
CA PHE A 67 -3.76 1.86 -6.88
C PHE A 67 -3.37 0.44 -6.45
N ASP A 68 -2.32 0.30 -5.62
CA ASP A 68 -1.98 -0.99 -5.00
C ASP A 68 -3.16 -1.55 -4.20
N THR A 69 -3.37 -2.85 -4.27
CA THR A 69 -4.46 -3.58 -3.59
C THR A 69 -3.91 -4.60 -2.59
N THR A 70 -2.60 -4.57 -2.32
CA THR A 70 -1.90 -5.55 -1.47
C THR A 70 -2.51 -5.65 -0.07
N PHE A 71 -2.95 -4.53 0.54
CA PHE A 71 -3.64 -4.58 1.84
C PHE A 71 -4.88 -5.50 1.79
N PHE A 72 -5.76 -5.30 0.80
CA PHE A 72 -6.99 -6.09 0.67
C PHE A 72 -6.69 -7.57 0.40
N GLN A 73 -5.67 -7.86 -0.40
CA GLN A 73 -5.19 -9.24 -0.62
C GLN A 73 -4.70 -9.88 0.68
N LEU A 74 -3.89 -9.18 1.47
CA LEU A 74 -3.40 -9.68 2.76
C LEU A 74 -4.53 -9.86 3.77
N GLN A 75 -5.54 -9.00 3.76
CA GLN A 75 -6.73 -9.12 4.60
C GLN A 75 -7.50 -10.42 4.29
N ASP A 76 -7.72 -10.73 3.01
CA ASP A 76 -8.39 -11.97 2.59
C ASP A 76 -7.62 -13.24 2.94
N GLU A 77 -6.30 -13.14 2.97
CA GLU A 77 -5.42 -14.25 3.34
C GLU A 77 -5.27 -14.41 4.86
N GLY A 78 -5.82 -13.51 5.66
CA GLY A 78 -5.65 -13.49 7.12
C GLY A 78 -4.23 -13.11 7.55
N LEU A 79 -3.49 -12.42 6.68
CA LEU A 79 -2.08 -12.03 6.86
C LEU A 79 -1.91 -10.50 6.93
N ALA A 80 -2.98 -9.75 7.14
CA ALA A 80 -2.90 -8.30 7.26
C ALA A 80 -2.03 -7.87 8.46
N PRO A 81 -1.18 -6.84 8.29
CA PRO A 81 -0.41 -6.29 9.40
C PRO A 81 -1.31 -5.65 10.46
N TYR A 82 -0.71 -5.29 11.58
CA TYR A 82 -1.36 -4.45 12.60
C TYR A 82 -1.85 -3.12 12.01
N LEU A 83 -1.01 -2.48 11.19
CA LEU A 83 -1.33 -1.24 10.51
C LEU A 83 -0.67 -1.20 9.14
N TYR A 84 -1.45 -0.87 8.11
CA TYR A 84 -0.99 -0.65 6.76
C TYR A 84 -1.25 0.81 6.39
N VAL A 85 -0.19 1.58 6.12
CA VAL A 85 -0.26 2.99 5.76
C VAL A 85 0.16 3.18 4.32
N GLU A 86 -0.66 3.88 3.55
CA GLU A 86 -0.38 4.24 2.16
C GLU A 86 -0.32 5.73 1.98
N LEU A 87 0.71 6.19 1.25
CA LEU A 87 0.92 7.59 0.95
C LEU A 87 1.08 7.80 -0.54
N ASP A 88 0.39 8.80 -1.07
CA ASP A 88 0.53 9.27 -2.45
C ASP A 88 0.07 10.73 -2.56
N PHE A 89 0.17 11.29 -3.76
CA PHE A 89 -0.39 12.61 -4.05
C PHE A 89 -1.92 12.60 -3.91
N GLN A 90 -2.50 13.74 -3.50
CA GLN A 90 -3.93 13.87 -3.24
C GLN A 90 -4.78 13.49 -4.46
N GLU A 91 -4.32 13.79 -5.67
CA GLU A 91 -5.01 13.47 -6.92
C GLU A 91 -5.13 11.96 -7.16
N VAL A 92 -4.22 11.17 -6.58
CA VAL A 92 -4.19 9.71 -6.65
C VAL A 92 -5.03 9.14 -5.49
N THR A 93 -4.78 9.60 -4.26
CA THR A 93 -5.47 9.08 -3.08
C THR A 93 -6.96 9.42 -3.09
N SER A 94 -7.37 10.59 -3.60
CA SER A 94 -8.79 10.95 -3.76
C SER A 94 -9.52 10.02 -4.71
N LYS A 95 -8.89 9.63 -5.83
CA LYS A 95 -9.45 8.66 -6.76
C LYS A 95 -9.55 7.28 -6.12
N LYS A 96 -8.53 6.88 -5.38
CA LYS A 96 -8.50 5.60 -4.66
C LYS A 96 -9.58 5.55 -3.57
N ALA A 97 -9.70 6.58 -2.75
CA ALA A 97 -10.73 6.74 -1.73
C ALA A 97 -12.15 6.69 -2.34
N ALA A 98 -12.37 7.35 -3.49
CA ALA A 98 -13.65 7.30 -4.19
C ALA A 98 -14.00 5.87 -4.65
N ILE A 99 -13.02 5.14 -5.20
CA ILE A 99 -13.21 3.75 -5.65
C ILE A 99 -13.47 2.83 -4.44
N ILE A 100 -12.69 2.94 -3.38
CA ILE A 100 -12.87 2.17 -2.14
C ILE A 100 -14.25 2.43 -1.52
N ASN A 101 -14.72 3.68 -1.52
CA ASN A 101 -16.05 4.01 -1.00
C ASN A 101 -17.20 3.49 -1.88
N HIS A 102 -16.96 3.33 -3.19
CA HIS A 102 -17.97 2.91 -4.14
C HIS A 102 -18.22 1.40 -4.11
N TYR A 103 -17.17 0.59 -3.94
CA TYR A 103 -17.28 -0.87 -3.95
C TYR A 103 -17.29 -1.45 -2.54
N ASN A 104 -18.37 -2.18 -2.22
CA ASN A 104 -18.59 -2.74 -0.89
C ASN A 104 -17.54 -3.80 -0.49
N ASP A 105 -17.02 -4.56 -1.45
CA ASP A 105 -16.02 -5.60 -1.19
C ASP A 105 -14.72 -5.04 -0.57
N MET A 106 -14.32 -3.83 -0.94
CA MET A 106 -13.20 -3.12 -0.29
C MET A 106 -13.64 -2.41 0.98
N LYS A 107 -14.81 -1.77 0.96
CA LYS A 107 -15.32 -1.01 2.11
C LYS A 107 -15.53 -1.88 3.34
N GLU A 108 -16.07 -3.09 3.16
CA GLU A 108 -16.28 -4.07 4.24
C GLU A 108 -14.96 -4.52 4.89
N LYS A 109 -13.86 -4.57 4.13
CA LYS A 109 -12.52 -4.97 4.63
C LYS A 109 -11.91 -3.95 5.56
N LEU A 110 -12.37 -2.69 5.50
CA LEU A 110 -11.92 -1.63 6.39
C LEU A 110 -12.57 -1.71 7.78
N GLY A 111 -13.62 -2.51 7.94
CA GLY A 111 -14.36 -2.61 9.20
C GLY A 111 -15.32 -1.43 9.47
N PRO A 112 -16.08 -1.50 10.58
CA PRO A 112 -17.19 -0.59 10.86
C PRO A 112 -16.74 0.84 11.23
N ASP A 113 -15.53 0.98 11.78
CA ASP A 113 -14.99 2.28 12.24
C ASP A 113 -14.29 3.06 11.10
N ALA A 114 -14.44 2.59 9.85
CA ALA A 114 -13.80 3.20 8.71
C ALA A 114 -14.41 4.56 8.36
N SER A 115 -13.58 5.58 8.28
CA SER A 115 -13.92 6.91 7.79
C SER A 115 -13.25 7.15 6.44
N ILE A 116 -14.02 7.63 5.46
CA ILE A 116 -13.53 7.90 4.10
C ILE A 116 -13.82 9.35 3.74
N SER A 117 -12.78 10.13 3.47
CA SER A 117 -12.87 11.50 2.97
C SER A 117 -12.31 11.58 1.56
N ILE A 118 -13.20 11.63 0.56
CA ILE A 118 -12.82 11.71 -0.85
C ILE A 118 -12.14 13.05 -1.15
N GLU A 119 -12.63 14.15 -0.55
CA GLU A 119 -12.10 15.50 -0.78
C GLU A 119 -10.66 15.65 -0.28
N LYS A 120 -10.34 15.06 0.87
CA LYS A 120 -8.98 15.04 1.42
C LYS A 120 -8.12 13.93 0.81
N GLY A 121 -8.74 12.96 0.13
CA GLY A 121 -8.06 11.76 -0.32
C GLY A 121 -7.54 10.93 0.84
N GLU A 122 -8.35 10.80 1.89
CA GLU A 122 -8.01 10.09 3.12
C GLU A 122 -8.97 8.93 3.36
N VAL A 123 -8.44 7.80 3.81
CA VAL A 123 -9.21 6.66 4.33
C VAL A 123 -8.58 6.28 5.66
N THR A 124 -9.35 6.26 6.73
CA THR A 124 -8.85 5.86 8.04
C THR A 124 -9.69 4.74 8.61
N SER A 125 -9.01 3.67 9.01
CA SER A 125 -9.56 2.49 9.68
C SER A 125 -8.53 2.04 10.73
N THR A 126 -8.92 1.11 11.59
CA THR A 126 -8.07 0.50 12.61
C THR A 126 -6.80 -0.10 12.01
N ASN A 127 -6.88 -0.81 10.89
CA ASN A 127 -5.73 -1.54 10.31
C ASN A 127 -5.25 -0.96 8.97
N TYR A 128 -5.97 0.00 8.38
CA TYR A 128 -5.59 0.62 7.12
C TYR A 128 -5.77 2.14 7.17
N LYS A 129 -4.72 2.87 6.78
CA LYS A 129 -4.74 4.33 6.68
C LYS A 129 -4.17 4.77 5.32
N LEU A 130 -4.93 5.55 4.57
CA LEU A 130 -4.51 6.22 3.33
C LEU A 130 -4.46 7.71 3.60
N PHE A 131 -3.32 8.35 3.32
CA PHE A 131 -3.19 9.80 3.44
C PHE A 131 -2.59 10.42 2.17
N SER A 132 -3.01 11.64 1.87
CA SER A 132 -2.37 12.45 0.85
C SER A 132 -1.11 13.12 1.40
N ALA A 133 0.05 12.84 0.81
CA ALA A 133 1.31 13.48 1.17
C ALA A 133 2.27 13.54 -0.02
N ASP A 134 2.98 14.65 -0.17
CA ASP A 134 4.12 14.70 -1.07
C ASP A 134 5.31 14.05 -0.37
N ILE A 135 5.71 12.86 -0.83
CA ILE A 135 6.81 12.09 -0.24
C ILE A 135 8.19 12.73 -0.42
N ARG A 136 8.28 13.86 -1.15
CA ARG A 136 9.49 14.70 -1.23
C ARG A 136 9.61 15.64 -0.03
N ASP A 137 8.50 15.93 0.66
CA ASP A 137 8.43 16.79 1.83
C ASP A 137 8.55 15.95 3.11
N ILE A 138 9.80 15.71 3.52
CA ILE A 138 10.13 14.87 4.69
C ILE A 138 9.50 15.39 6.00
N PRO A 139 9.52 16.70 6.32
CA PRO A 139 8.80 17.21 7.48
C PRO A 139 7.31 16.86 7.48
N LYS A 140 6.64 16.99 6.34
CA LYS A 140 5.24 16.61 6.20
C LYS A 140 5.03 15.10 6.34
N LEU A 141 5.98 14.31 5.86
CA LEU A 141 5.96 12.85 6.00
C LEU A 141 6.03 12.42 7.48
N ASP A 142 6.93 13.03 8.27
CA ASP A 142 7.02 12.77 9.73
C ASP A 142 5.70 13.12 10.45
N ALA A 143 5.08 14.25 10.08
CA ALA A 143 3.79 14.62 10.64
C ALA A 143 2.69 13.58 10.34
N VAL A 144 2.65 13.06 9.11
CA VAL A 144 1.68 12.02 8.72
C VAL A 144 1.95 10.70 9.43
N ILE A 145 3.21 10.30 9.62
CA ILE A 145 3.55 9.10 10.40
C ILE A 145 3.06 9.21 11.85
N ARG A 146 3.21 10.40 12.46
CA ARG A 146 2.70 10.66 13.82
C ARG A 146 1.18 10.62 13.86
N MET A 147 0.50 11.24 12.89
CA MET A 147 -0.96 11.18 12.77
C MET A 147 -1.48 9.77 12.51
N ALA A 148 -0.70 8.96 11.79
CA ALA A 148 -0.99 7.56 11.53
C ALA A 148 -0.72 6.67 12.76
N GLU A 149 -0.13 7.21 13.83
CA GLU A 149 0.22 6.52 15.08
C GLU A 149 1.16 5.34 14.85
N MET A 150 2.07 5.47 13.88
CA MET A 150 3.00 4.39 13.58
C MET A 150 4.11 4.29 14.63
N ASP A 151 4.47 3.07 15.02
CA ASP A 151 5.64 2.81 15.86
C ASP A 151 6.86 2.43 14.99
N PRO A 152 7.91 3.25 14.91
CA PRO A 152 9.06 3.02 14.04
C PRO A 152 9.81 1.71 14.31
N ARG A 153 9.66 1.12 15.49
CA ARG A 153 10.34 -0.14 15.86
C ARG A 153 9.80 -1.36 15.11
N TYR A 154 8.59 -1.27 14.58
CA TYR A 154 7.89 -2.39 13.97
C TYR A 154 7.44 -2.09 12.54
N VAL A 155 8.03 -1.11 11.86
CA VAL A 155 7.65 -0.71 10.51
C VAL A 155 8.60 -1.29 9.47
N ILE A 156 8.07 -1.63 8.30
CA ILE A 156 8.84 -1.78 7.06
C ILE A 156 8.34 -0.77 6.03
N CYS A 157 9.27 -0.11 5.37
CA CYS A 157 8.99 0.88 4.33
C CYS A 157 9.12 0.26 2.94
N ILE A 158 8.15 0.49 2.06
CA ILE A 158 8.12 -0.02 0.70
C ILE A 158 7.99 1.14 -0.28
N LEU A 159 8.91 1.21 -1.25
CA LEU A 159 8.93 2.24 -2.29
C LEU A 159 8.35 1.70 -3.59
N CYS A 160 7.14 2.15 -3.96
CA CYS A 160 6.42 1.65 -5.12
C CYS A 160 6.59 2.49 -6.40
N SER A 161 7.20 3.68 -6.34
CA SER A 161 7.28 4.59 -7.49
C SER A 161 8.67 5.21 -7.71
N LEU A 162 9.73 4.39 -7.59
CA LEU A 162 11.14 4.82 -7.69
C LEU A 162 11.54 5.59 -8.96
N HIS A 163 10.80 5.45 -10.07
CA HIS A 163 11.19 6.04 -11.35
C HIS A 163 11.03 7.57 -11.41
N PHE A 164 10.29 8.18 -10.48
CA PHE A 164 10.03 9.62 -10.49
C PHE A 164 11.02 10.44 -9.63
N PHE A 165 11.97 9.78 -8.96
CA PHE A 165 12.88 10.44 -8.03
C PHE A 165 14.28 10.60 -8.61
N SER A 166 14.90 11.76 -8.31
CA SER A 166 16.34 11.90 -8.48
C SER A 166 17.07 10.99 -7.48
N PRO A 167 18.30 10.53 -7.78
CA PRO A 167 19.09 9.70 -6.85
C PRO A 167 19.23 10.33 -5.46
N PHE A 168 19.36 11.66 -5.41
CA PHE A 168 19.42 12.41 -4.15
C PHE A 168 18.12 12.32 -3.34
N MET A 169 16.97 12.41 -4.01
CA MET A 169 15.68 12.30 -3.34
C MET A 169 15.41 10.87 -2.88
N LEU A 170 15.80 9.87 -3.67
CA LEU A 170 15.76 8.47 -3.25
C LEU A 170 16.57 8.22 -1.99
N TYR A 171 17.79 8.76 -1.92
CA TYR A 171 18.65 8.63 -0.75
C TYR A 171 18.00 9.21 0.52
N LYS A 172 17.40 10.40 0.40
CA LYS A 172 16.70 11.04 1.51
C LYS A 172 15.51 10.22 2.01
N VAL A 173 14.65 9.75 1.09
CA VAL A 173 13.49 8.93 1.46
C VAL A 173 13.93 7.59 2.05
N ALA A 174 14.98 6.97 1.51
CA ALA A 174 15.52 5.72 2.03
C ALA A 174 16.13 5.89 3.44
N THR A 175 16.74 7.04 3.73
CA THR A 175 17.30 7.34 5.06
C THR A 175 16.20 7.62 6.09
N PHE A 176 15.02 8.05 5.64
CA PHE A 176 13.88 8.29 6.50
C PHE A 176 13.17 7.00 6.96
N CYS A 177 13.13 5.97 6.12
CA CYS A 177 12.32 4.75 6.26
C CYS A 177 12.64 3.82 7.47
#